data_AF-A0A954F8Q4-F1
#
_entry.id   AF-A0A954F8Q4-F1
#
_cell.length_a   1.000
_cell.length_b   1.000
_cell.length_c   1.000
_cell.angle_alpha   90.00
_cell.angle_beta   90.00
_cell.angle_gamma   90.00
#
_symmetry.space_group_name_H-M   'P 1'
#
loop_
_entity.id
_entity.type
_entity.pdbx_description
1 polymer ?
#
loop_
_entity_poly.entity_id
_entity_poly.type
_entity_poly.pdbx_seq_one_letter_code
_entity_poly.pdbx_strand_id
1 'polypeptide(L)'
;LVDDLDRSDLLGPRALREHWQAMEAGEAPGLHAYLSGRLSSGESERRFLQAQRAEPRNPWGLHGLAFVAAERGSYGRAVELERQAVDLAREPEERILLTLALARYLRGADAPGGAVRVLRNLWQELPPGADRDGLEVELLRAEAGLGTDEARDRARVRAERLLRTGELNGSELASLAETGLLDSG
;
A
#
# COMPACT_ATOMS: atom_id res chain seq x y z
N LEU A 1 -5.94 -8.33 -9.63
CA LEU A 1 -4.85 -7.39 -9.29
C LEU A 1 -4.86 -6.95 -7.82
N VAL A 2 -6.03 -6.85 -7.16
CA VAL A 2 -6.14 -6.30 -5.79
C VAL A 2 -5.58 -7.20 -4.67
N ASP A 3 -5.37 -8.51 -4.88
CA ASP A 3 -4.74 -9.36 -3.84
C ASP A 3 -4.01 -10.58 -4.42
N ASP A 4 -3.52 -10.42 -5.64
CA ASP A 4 -2.85 -11.51 -6.36
C ASP A 4 -1.45 -11.83 -5.81
N LEU A 5 -0.92 -11.02 -4.89
CA LEU A 5 0.39 -11.24 -4.28
C LEU A 5 0.36 -12.07 -2.99
N ASP A 6 -0.81 -12.25 -2.38
CA ASP A 6 -1.00 -13.15 -1.23
C ASP A 6 -1.53 -14.54 -1.66
N ARG A 7 -1.83 -14.69 -2.95
CA ARG A 7 -2.15 -15.96 -3.59
C ARG A 7 -0.88 -16.79 -3.76
N SER A 8 -0.75 -17.86 -2.97
CA SER A 8 0.40 -18.77 -3.01
C SER A 8 0.66 -19.40 -4.39
N ASP A 9 -0.36 -19.46 -5.25
CA ASP A 9 -0.26 -19.94 -6.64
C ASP A 9 0.28 -18.90 -7.62
N LEU A 10 0.27 -17.62 -7.24
CA LEU A 10 0.86 -16.50 -8.00
C LEU A 10 2.25 -16.10 -7.47
N LEU A 11 2.73 -16.82 -6.45
CA LEU A 11 4.06 -16.69 -5.88
C LEU A 11 5.00 -17.78 -6.41
N GLY A 12 6.28 -17.43 -6.56
CA GLY A 12 7.36 -18.39 -6.78
C GLY A 12 7.86 -18.54 -8.23
N PRO A 13 8.82 -19.47 -8.46
CA PRO A 13 9.60 -19.52 -9.71
C PRO A 13 8.79 -19.76 -10.97
N ARG A 14 7.59 -20.35 -10.86
CA ARG A 14 6.70 -20.60 -12.00
C ARG A 14 6.04 -19.32 -12.49
N ALA A 15 5.37 -18.57 -11.61
CA ALA A 15 4.73 -17.29 -11.94
C ALA A 15 5.75 -16.30 -12.51
N LEU A 16 6.98 -16.28 -11.95
CA LEU A 16 8.08 -15.48 -12.47
C LEU A 16 8.45 -15.84 -13.93
N ARG A 17 8.54 -17.14 -14.27
CA ARG A 17 8.82 -17.58 -15.65
C ARG A 17 7.70 -17.22 -16.61
N GLU A 18 6.44 -17.35 -16.19
CA GLU A 18 5.28 -17.01 -17.01
C GLU A 18 5.28 -15.51 -17.36
N HIS A 19 5.59 -14.63 -16.41
CA HIS A 19 5.74 -13.20 -16.69
C HIS A 19 6.95 -12.88 -17.57
N TRP A 20 8.04 -13.63 -17.47
CA TRP A 20 9.18 -13.47 -18.39
C TRP A 20 8.82 -13.84 -19.83
N GLN A 21 8.12 -14.97 -20.02
CA GLN A 21 7.66 -15.40 -21.34
C GLN A 21 6.69 -14.40 -21.97
N ALA A 22 5.76 -13.84 -21.18
CA ALA A 22 4.84 -12.81 -21.66
C ALA A 22 5.57 -11.54 -22.11
N MET A 23 6.63 -11.12 -21.39
CA MET A 23 7.48 -10.00 -21.83
C MET A 23 8.24 -10.30 -23.13
N GLU A 24 8.77 -11.52 -23.29
CA GLU A 24 9.45 -11.95 -24.53
C GLU A 24 8.49 -11.99 -25.72
N ALA A 25 7.22 -12.34 -25.47
CA ALA A 25 6.14 -12.29 -26.45
C ALA A 25 5.63 -10.87 -26.77
N GLY A 26 6.07 -9.86 -26.01
CA GLY A 26 5.66 -8.46 -26.19
C GLY A 26 4.27 -8.14 -25.61
N GLU A 27 3.71 -9.02 -24.77
CA GLU A 27 2.42 -8.81 -24.12
C GLU A 27 2.60 -7.90 -22.91
N ALA A 28 1.77 -6.84 -22.80
CA ALA A 28 1.69 -5.91 -21.67
C ALA A 28 3.03 -5.70 -20.90
N PRO A 29 4.09 -5.23 -21.58
CA PRO A 29 5.46 -5.31 -21.07
C PRO A 29 5.65 -4.53 -19.75
N GLY A 30 4.86 -3.49 -19.49
CA GLY A 30 4.88 -2.75 -18.23
C GLY A 30 4.34 -3.57 -17.05
N LEU A 31 3.18 -4.21 -17.22
CA LEU A 31 2.56 -5.05 -16.18
C LEU A 31 3.46 -6.24 -15.82
N HIS A 32 3.96 -6.96 -16.82
CA HIS A 32 4.80 -8.15 -16.56
C HIS A 32 6.18 -7.78 -15.99
N ALA A 33 6.73 -6.62 -16.35
CA ALA A 33 7.94 -6.11 -15.71
C ALA A 33 7.68 -5.75 -14.24
N TYR A 34 6.54 -5.13 -13.92
CA TYR A 34 6.14 -4.88 -12.52
C TYR A 34 5.99 -6.17 -11.72
N LEU A 35 5.21 -7.14 -12.20
CA LEU A 35 4.98 -8.40 -11.48
C LEU A 35 6.28 -9.19 -11.31
N SER A 36 7.13 -9.23 -12.33
CA SER A 36 8.46 -9.84 -12.23
C SER A 36 9.34 -9.15 -11.17
N GLY A 37 9.25 -7.82 -11.06
CA GLY A 37 9.96 -7.06 -10.05
C GLY A 37 9.53 -7.39 -8.62
N ARG A 38 8.22 -7.58 -8.39
CA ARG A 38 7.66 -8.00 -7.09
C ARG A 38 8.08 -9.41 -6.68
N LEU A 39 8.25 -10.31 -7.64
CA LEU A 39 8.60 -11.71 -7.39
C LEU A 39 10.11 -11.98 -7.31
N SER A 40 10.95 -11.03 -7.74
CA SER A 40 12.41 -11.20 -7.78
C SER A 40 13.07 -10.73 -6.49
N SER A 41 14.03 -11.48 -5.94
CA SER A 41 14.73 -11.14 -4.69
C SER A 41 15.97 -10.25 -4.85
N GLY A 42 16.32 -9.80 -6.07
CA GLY A 42 17.54 -8.99 -6.31
C GLY A 42 17.53 -8.07 -7.53
N GLU A 43 16.50 -8.10 -8.37
CA GLU A 43 16.41 -7.28 -9.58
C GLU A 43 15.20 -6.33 -9.62
N SER A 44 14.48 -6.18 -8.51
CA SER A 44 13.17 -5.50 -8.47
C SER A 44 13.24 -4.08 -9.05
N GLU A 45 14.23 -3.29 -8.65
CA GLU A 45 14.42 -1.93 -9.15
C GLU A 45 14.61 -1.87 -10.67
N ARG A 46 15.48 -2.72 -11.22
CA ARG A 46 15.75 -2.78 -12.67
C ARG A 46 14.47 -3.09 -13.44
N ARG A 47 13.65 -4.01 -12.91
CA ARG A 47 12.38 -4.40 -13.52
C ARG A 47 11.32 -3.31 -13.41
N PHE A 48 11.22 -2.62 -12.28
CA PHE A 48 10.31 -1.47 -12.16
C PHE A 48 10.72 -0.29 -13.05
N LEU A 49 12.03 -0.04 -13.21
CA LEU A 49 12.52 0.93 -14.20
C LEU A 49 12.16 0.52 -15.63
N GLN A 50 12.24 -0.77 -15.96
CA GLN A 50 11.80 -1.27 -17.25
C GLN A 50 10.29 -1.09 -17.44
N ALA A 51 9.49 -1.38 -16.42
CA ALA A 51 8.04 -1.16 -16.45
C ALA A 51 7.71 0.31 -16.73
N GLN A 52 8.37 1.22 -16.00
CA GLN A 52 8.18 2.66 -16.14
C GLN A 52 8.62 3.19 -17.52
N ARG A 53 9.66 2.61 -18.13
CA ARG A 53 10.10 3.00 -19.48
C ARG A 53 9.16 2.49 -20.56
N ALA A 54 8.66 1.27 -20.42
CA ALA A 54 7.73 0.68 -21.37
C ALA A 54 6.39 1.41 -21.36
N GLU A 55 5.90 1.78 -20.18
CA GLU A 55 4.61 2.44 -20.00
C GLU A 55 4.71 3.61 -19.01
N PRO A 56 5.17 4.81 -19.43
CA PRO A 56 5.41 5.94 -18.51
C PRO A 56 4.18 6.47 -17.78
N ARG A 57 2.98 6.17 -18.30
CA ARG A 57 1.69 6.54 -17.72
C ARG A 57 1.03 5.40 -16.95
N ASN A 58 1.75 4.30 -16.73
CA ASN A 58 1.29 3.19 -15.90
C ASN A 58 1.81 3.42 -14.47
N PRO A 59 0.92 3.53 -13.47
CA PRO A 59 1.32 3.85 -12.10
C PRO A 59 2.08 2.73 -11.39
N TRP A 60 1.96 1.48 -11.83
CA TRP A 60 2.56 0.32 -11.18
C TRP A 60 4.10 0.33 -11.23
N GLY A 61 4.69 0.90 -12.28
CA GLY A 61 6.14 1.11 -12.36
C GLY A 61 6.64 2.05 -11.26
N LEU A 62 5.97 3.18 -11.06
CA LEU A 62 6.27 4.14 -10.00
C LEU A 62 6.02 3.55 -8.61
N HIS A 63 4.92 2.84 -8.42
CA HIS A 63 4.61 2.14 -7.16
C HIS A 63 5.71 1.13 -6.79
N GLY A 64 6.16 0.32 -7.75
CA GLY A 64 7.27 -0.61 -7.53
C GLY A 64 8.59 0.10 -7.15
N LEU A 65 8.90 1.24 -7.77
CA LEU A 65 10.06 2.05 -7.40
C LEU A 65 9.89 2.67 -6.00
N ALA A 66 8.69 3.11 -5.63
CA ALA A 66 8.39 3.63 -4.31
C ALA A 66 8.60 2.55 -3.23
N PHE A 67 8.15 1.32 -3.50
CA PHE A 67 8.41 0.16 -2.66
C PHE A 67 9.91 -0.07 -2.44
N VAL A 68 10.72 -0.12 -3.51
CA VAL A 68 12.19 -0.28 -3.38
C VAL A 68 12.82 0.87 -2.59
N ALA A 69 12.37 2.10 -2.80
CA ALA A 69 12.88 3.25 -2.05
C ALA A 69 12.55 3.13 -0.55
N ALA A 70 11.35 2.67 -0.20
CA ALA A 70 10.92 2.44 1.18
C ALA A 70 11.72 1.31 1.86
N GLU A 71 11.95 0.19 1.16
CA GLU A 71 12.80 -0.92 1.66
C GLU A 71 14.24 -0.47 1.97
N ARG A 72 14.72 0.58 1.28
CA ARG A 72 16.03 1.20 1.53
C ARG A 72 15.97 2.33 2.58
N GLY A 73 14.84 2.48 3.28
CA GLY A 73 14.60 3.55 4.27
C GLY A 73 14.47 4.95 3.67
N SER A 74 14.45 5.09 2.33
CA SER A 74 14.36 6.38 1.63
C SER A 74 12.90 6.82 1.49
N TYR A 75 12.20 6.98 2.61
CA TYR A 75 10.75 7.23 2.63
C TYR A 75 10.33 8.54 1.94
N GLY A 76 11.15 9.60 2.00
CA GLY A 76 10.88 10.84 1.26
C GLY A 76 10.77 10.58 -0.25
N ARG A 77 11.69 9.77 -0.80
CA ARG A 77 11.66 9.37 -2.21
C ARG A 77 10.48 8.45 -2.52
N ALA A 78 10.16 7.52 -1.62
CA ALA A 78 8.98 6.66 -1.76
C ALA A 78 7.69 7.49 -1.86
N VAL A 79 7.54 8.52 -1.01
CA VAL A 79 6.39 9.44 -1.05
C VAL A 79 6.30 10.19 -2.38
N GLU A 80 7.40 10.70 -2.92
CA GLU A 80 7.39 11.39 -4.22
C GLU A 80 6.95 10.50 -5.37
N LEU A 81 7.45 9.26 -5.41
CA LEU A 81 7.13 8.28 -6.44
C LEU A 81 5.67 7.82 -6.32
N GLU A 82 5.22 7.54 -5.09
CA GLU A 82 3.86 7.05 -4.86
C GLU A 82 2.81 8.12 -5.12
N ARG A 83 3.10 9.40 -4.84
CA ARG A 83 2.23 10.52 -5.24
C ARG A 83 2.00 10.54 -6.74
N GLN A 84 3.06 10.38 -7.53
CA GLN A 84 2.93 10.31 -8.99
C GLN A 84 2.14 9.07 -9.43
N ALA A 85 2.29 7.94 -8.74
CA ALA A 85 1.48 6.75 -9.00
C ALA A 85 -0.01 7.02 -8.73
N VAL A 86 -0.36 7.62 -7.58
CA VAL A 86 -1.74 8.00 -7.24
C VAL A 86 -2.33 8.97 -8.27
N ASP A 87 -1.56 9.95 -8.74
CA ASP A 87 -2.00 10.92 -9.75
C ASP A 87 -2.27 10.27 -11.13
N LEU A 88 -1.60 9.15 -11.42
CA LEU A 88 -1.78 8.38 -12.64
C LEU A 88 -2.84 7.27 -12.50
N ALA A 89 -3.43 7.10 -11.31
CA ALA A 89 -4.38 6.04 -11.03
C ALA A 89 -5.63 6.18 -11.91
N ARG A 90 -5.96 5.11 -12.65
CA ARG A 90 -7.05 5.12 -13.65
C ARG A 90 -8.36 4.62 -13.07
N GLU A 91 -8.27 3.57 -12.28
CA GLU A 91 -9.43 2.91 -11.67
C GLU A 91 -9.55 3.26 -10.18
N PRO A 92 -10.78 3.30 -9.63
CA PRO A 92 -10.99 3.56 -8.20
C PRO A 92 -10.21 2.60 -7.28
N GLU A 93 -10.15 1.31 -7.62
CA GLU A 93 -9.46 0.28 -6.84
C GLU A 93 -7.95 0.50 -6.83
N GLU A 94 -7.39 0.91 -7.96
CA GLU A 94 -5.98 1.28 -8.08
C GLU A 94 -5.67 2.51 -7.23
N ARG A 95 -6.53 3.54 -7.27
CA ARG A 95 -6.36 4.72 -6.43
C ARG A 95 -6.41 4.39 -4.94
N ILE A 96 -7.31 3.51 -4.51
CA ILE A 96 -7.40 3.06 -3.12
C ILE A 96 -6.07 2.43 -2.70
N LEU A 97 -5.60 1.43 -3.45
CA LEU A 97 -4.37 0.70 -3.13
C LEU A 97 -3.15 1.61 -3.06
N LEU A 98 -2.96 2.47 -4.06
CA LEU A 98 -1.82 3.39 -4.13
C LEU A 98 -1.91 4.46 -3.03
N THR A 99 -3.11 4.90 -2.66
CA THR A 99 -3.28 5.88 -1.56
C THR A 99 -2.98 5.25 -0.20
N LEU A 100 -3.35 3.98 0.02
CA LEU A 100 -2.98 3.23 1.22
C LEU A 100 -1.45 3.07 1.32
N ALA A 101 -0.79 2.74 0.21
CA ALA A 101 0.68 2.68 0.15
C ALA A 101 1.31 4.06 0.43
N LEU A 102 0.78 5.13 -0.15
CA LEU A 102 1.24 6.50 0.10
C LEU A 102 1.13 6.87 1.59
N ALA A 103 0.01 6.52 2.23
CA ALA A 103 -0.17 6.76 3.66
C ALA A 103 0.88 6.01 4.50
N ARG A 104 1.19 4.76 4.15
CA ARG A 104 2.25 3.98 4.80
C ARG A 104 3.62 4.66 4.66
N TYR A 105 3.97 5.13 3.46
CA TYR A 105 5.24 5.82 3.23
C TYR A 105 5.30 7.18 3.91
N LEU A 106 4.17 7.91 4.00
CA LEU A 106 4.09 9.14 4.77
C LEU A 106 4.34 8.91 6.27
N ARG A 107 3.83 7.82 6.85
CA ARG A 107 4.17 7.46 8.24
C ARG A 107 5.65 7.11 8.39
N GLY A 108 6.22 6.33 7.47
CA GLY A 108 7.65 6.01 7.48
C GLY A 108 8.55 7.24 7.33
N ALA A 109 8.08 8.28 6.64
CA ALA A 109 8.74 9.58 6.50
C ALA A 109 8.52 10.52 7.71
N ASP A 110 8.01 10.02 8.83
CA ASP A 110 7.65 10.83 10.02
C ASP A 110 6.68 11.98 9.70
N ALA A 111 5.76 11.74 8.75
CA ALA A 111 4.74 12.69 8.33
C ALA A 111 3.31 12.15 8.57
N PRO A 112 2.94 11.75 9.81
CA PRO A 112 1.65 11.14 10.13
C PRO A 112 0.46 12.05 9.81
N GLY A 113 0.59 13.37 9.96
CA GLY A 113 -0.46 14.32 9.55
C GLY A 113 -0.73 14.31 8.04
N GLY A 114 0.30 14.06 7.24
CA GLY A 114 0.15 13.82 5.80
C GLY A 114 -0.65 12.55 5.53
N ALA A 115 -0.32 11.46 6.22
CA ALA A 115 -1.00 10.16 6.09
C ALA A 115 -2.49 10.27 6.46
N VAL A 116 -2.81 10.89 7.61
CA VAL A 116 -4.21 11.13 8.04
C VAL A 116 -5.00 11.90 6.98
N ARG A 117 -4.41 12.94 6.39
CA ARG A 117 -5.08 13.75 5.38
C ARG A 117 -5.41 12.95 4.13
N VAL A 118 -4.47 12.18 3.57
CA VAL A 118 -4.74 11.40 2.35
C VAL A 118 -5.78 10.30 2.59
N LEU A 119 -5.74 9.65 3.76
CA LEU A 119 -6.70 8.60 4.12
C LEU A 119 -8.11 9.16 4.35
N ARG A 120 -8.24 10.34 4.98
CA ARG A 120 -9.53 11.01 5.16
C ARG A 120 -10.14 11.47 3.84
N ASN A 121 -9.32 11.98 2.92
CA ASN A 121 -9.79 12.33 1.58
C ASN A 121 -10.31 11.08 0.86
N LEU A 122 -9.55 9.99 0.88
CA LEU A 122 -9.99 8.72 0.29
C LEU A 122 -11.31 8.24 0.90
N TRP A 123 -11.45 8.30 2.23
CA TRP A 123 -12.67 7.91 2.93
C TRP A 123 -13.92 8.65 2.42
N GLN A 124 -13.77 9.94 2.12
CA GLN A 124 -14.87 10.78 1.61
C GLN A 124 -15.23 10.46 0.15
N GLU A 125 -14.26 9.99 -0.63
CA GLU A 125 -14.45 9.63 -2.04
C GLU A 125 -15.06 8.24 -2.24
N LEU A 126 -14.94 7.35 -1.24
CA LEU A 126 -15.47 5.99 -1.33
C LEU A 126 -17.01 5.97 -1.39
N PRO A 127 -17.62 5.17 -2.29
CA PRO A 127 -19.06 5.07 -2.39
C PRO A 127 -19.68 4.55 -1.08
N PRO A 128 -20.95 4.89 -0.80
CA PRO A 128 -21.69 4.30 0.31
C PRO A 128 -21.70 2.76 0.20
N GLY A 129 -21.41 2.07 1.30
CA GLY A 129 -21.35 0.60 1.34
C GLY A 129 -20.05 -0.02 0.84
N ALA A 130 -19.04 0.79 0.44
CA ALA A 130 -17.68 0.28 0.30
C ALA A 130 -17.20 -0.29 1.65
N ASP A 131 -16.45 -1.39 1.58
CA ASP A 131 -15.69 -1.88 2.73
C ASP A 131 -14.65 -0.81 3.11
N ARG A 132 -14.70 -0.40 4.39
CA ARG A 132 -13.88 0.67 4.94
C ARG A 132 -13.03 0.19 6.11
N ASP A 133 -13.05 -1.10 6.44
CA ASP A 133 -12.45 -1.60 7.67
C ASP A 133 -10.92 -1.52 7.60
N GLY A 134 -10.34 -1.98 6.49
CA GLY A 134 -8.90 -1.82 6.24
C GLY A 134 -8.45 -0.35 6.16
N LEU A 135 -9.30 0.54 5.64
CA LEU A 135 -9.01 1.98 5.60
C LEU A 135 -9.07 2.61 6.99
N GLU A 136 -10.04 2.21 7.81
CA GLU A 136 -10.20 2.65 9.20
C GLU A 136 -8.95 2.24 10.00
N VAL A 137 -8.49 0.99 9.87
CA VAL A 137 -7.27 0.49 10.52
C VAL A 137 -6.06 1.36 10.14
N GLU A 138 -5.86 1.63 8.85
CA GLU A 138 -4.75 2.45 8.40
C GLU A 138 -4.84 3.91 8.88
N LEU A 139 -6.05 4.46 9.00
CA LEU A 139 -6.30 5.77 9.57
C LEU A 139 -5.97 5.82 11.06
N LEU A 140 -6.37 4.80 11.84
CA LEU A 140 -6.05 4.70 13.26
C LEU A 140 -4.54 4.61 13.49
N ARG A 141 -3.81 3.85 12.68
CA ARG A 141 -2.34 3.80 12.71
C ARG A 141 -1.71 5.16 12.44
N ALA A 142 -2.25 5.91 11.47
CA ALA A 142 -1.78 7.25 11.16
C ALA A 142 -2.08 8.26 12.28
N GLU A 143 -3.26 8.16 12.90
CA GLU A 143 -3.66 9.03 14.02
C GLU A 143 -2.83 8.74 15.28
N ALA A 144 -2.52 7.49 15.58
CA ALA A 144 -1.62 7.12 16.68
C ALA A 144 -0.21 7.70 16.50
N GLY A 145 0.24 7.84 15.25
CA GLY A 145 1.52 8.45 14.91
C GLY A 145 1.58 9.97 15.13
N LEU A 146 0.45 10.67 15.30
CA LEU A 146 0.45 12.13 15.48
C LEU A 146 1.12 12.59 16.79
N GLY A 147 1.29 11.69 17.76
CA GLY A 147 2.02 11.97 19.00
C GLY A 147 1.30 12.87 20.00
N THR A 148 0.00 13.19 19.79
CA THR A 148 -0.81 13.90 20.79
C THR A 148 -1.69 12.93 21.56
N ASP A 149 -1.85 13.17 22.86
CA ASP A 149 -2.68 12.33 23.73
C ASP A 149 -4.12 12.27 23.24
N GLU A 150 -4.68 13.38 22.77
CA GLU A 150 -6.07 13.40 22.28
C GLU A 150 -6.22 12.60 20.98
N ALA A 151 -5.23 12.61 20.09
CA ALA A 151 -5.26 11.79 18.88
C ALA A 151 -5.18 10.30 19.23
N ARG A 152 -4.29 9.95 20.16
CA ARG A 152 -4.11 8.58 20.63
C ARG A 152 -5.35 8.05 21.33
N ASP A 153 -5.96 8.82 22.21
CA ASP A 153 -7.18 8.44 22.91
C ASP A 153 -8.36 8.24 21.97
N ARG A 154 -8.56 9.15 21.00
CA ARG A 154 -9.59 8.97 19.97
C ARG A 154 -9.36 7.71 19.15
N ALA A 155 -8.11 7.45 18.74
CA ALA A 155 -7.77 6.26 17.97
C ALA A 155 -8.01 4.98 18.79
N ARG A 156 -7.68 4.98 20.09
CA ARG A 156 -7.91 3.85 20.99
C ARG A 156 -9.40 3.53 21.13
N VAL A 157 -10.24 4.52 21.43
CA VAL A 157 -11.69 4.30 21.58
C VAL A 157 -12.29 3.71 20.29
N ARG A 158 -11.82 4.15 19.12
CA ARG A 158 -12.25 3.61 17.83
C ARG A 158 -11.74 2.19 17.59
N ALA A 159 -10.48 1.90 17.91
CA ALA A 159 -9.90 0.56 17.81
C ALA A 159 -10.66 -0.46 18.70
N GLU A 160 -10.98 -0.08 19.95
CA GLU A 160 -11.77 -0.92 20.86
C GLU A 160 -13.21 -1.16 20.37
N ARG A 161 -13.79 -0.19 19.64
CA ARG A 161 -15.10 -0.37 19.00
C ARG A 161 -15.02 -1.43 17.90
N LEU A 162 -14.04 -1.34 17.00
CA LEU A 162 -13.82 -2.31 15.92
C LEU A 162 -13.55 -3.72 16.47
N LEU A 163 -12.80 -3.82 17.57
CA LEU A 163 -12.56 -5.09 18.23
C LEU A 163 -13.87 -5.72 18.74
N ARG A 164 -14.78 -4.92 19.30
CA ARG A 164 -16.06 -5.41 19.85
C ARG A 164 -17.08 -5.79 18.78
N THR A 165 -17.03 -5.17 17.61
CA THR A 165 -17.91 -5.54 16.48
C THR A 165 -17.47 -6.82 15.80
N GLY A 166 -16.23 -7.29 16.05
CA GLY A 166 -15.69 -8.49 15.42
C GLY A 166 -15.33 -8.27 13.94
N GLU A 167 -15.18 -7.01 13.53
CA GLU A 167 -14.93 -6.61 12.14
C GLU A 167 -13.45 -6.78 11.74
N LEU A 168 -12.55 -6.93 12.71
CA LEU A 168 -11.11 -7.04 12.46
C LEU A 168 -10.67 -8.48 12.18
N ASN A 169 -9.92 -8.66 11.09
CA ASN A 169 -9.19 -9.91 10.85
C ASN A 169 -7.87 -9.97 11.66
N GLY A 170 -7.22 -11.14 11.67
CA GLY A 170 -6.00 -11.35 12.47
C GLY A 170 -4.83 -10.43 12.13
N SER A 171 -4.68 -10.05 10.85
CA SER A 171 -3.62 -9.13 10.40
C SER A 171 -3.88 -7.70 10.85
N GLU A 172 -5.14 -7.27 10.79
CA GLU A 172 -5.56 -5.94 11.26
C GLU A 172 -5.41 -5.79 12.77
N LEU A 173 -5.78 -6.83 13.52
CA LEU A 173 -5.58 -6.88 14.97
C LEU A 173 -4.09 -6.75 15.34
N ALA A 174 -3.22 -7.53 14.69
CA ALA A 174 -1.78 -7.44 14.89
C ALA A 174 -1.26 -6.03 14.56
N SER A 175 -1.70 -5.46 13.44
CA SER A 175 -1.31 -4.11 13.01
C SER A 175 -1.73 -3.02 13.99
N LEU A 176 -2.89 -3.14 14.63
CA LEU A 176 -3.33 -2.20 15.68
C LEU A 176 -2.60 -2.42 17.00
N ALA A 177 -2.30 -3.66 17.37
CA ALA A 177 -1.53 -3.96 18.58
C ALA A 177 -0.12 -3.33 18.54
N GLU A 178 0.55 -3.36 17.38
CA GLU A 178 1.86 -2.71 17.17
C GLU A 178 1.87 -1.21 17.46
N THR A 179 0.72 -0.55 17.37
CA THR A 179 0.61 0.89 17.66
C THR A 179 0.47 1.20 19.15
N GLY A 180 0.26 0.17 19.99
CA GLY A 180 -0.07 0.33 21.41
C GLY A 180 -1.44 0.99 21.63
N LEU A 181 -2.37 0.85 20.67
CA LEU A 181 -3.76 1.27 20.82
C LEU A 181 -4.63 0.20 21.50
N LEU A 182 -4.23 -1.06 21.41
CA LEU A 182 -4.90 -2.19 22.04
C LEU A 182 -3.94 -2.82 23.04
N ASP A 183 -4.44 -3.12 24.23
CA ASP A 183 -3.65 -3.84 25.24
C ASP A 183 -3.36 -5.26 24.74
N SER A 184 -2.08 -5.65 24.79
CA SER A 184 -1.65 -7.02 24.51
C SER A 184 -2.00 -7.87 25.73
N GLY A 185 -3.25 -8.36 25.79
CA GLY A 185 -3.72 -9.27 26.83
C GLY A 185 -2.97 -10.60 26.88
#